data_AF-A0A9D8FE60-F1
#
_entry.id   AF-A0A9D8FE60-F1
#
_cell.length_a   1.000
_cell.length_b   1.000
_cell.length_c   1.000
_cell.angle_alpha   90.00
_cell.angle_beta   90.00
_cell.angle_gamma   90.00
#
_symmetry.space_group_name_H-M   'P 1'
#
loop_
_entity.id
_entity.type
_entity.pdbx_description
1 polymer ?
#
loop_
_entity_poly.entity_id
_entity_poly.type
_entity_poly.pdbx_seq_one_letter_code
_entity_poly.pdbx_strand_id
1 'polypeptide(L)'
;MNAITKKSFTLIELLVVVAIIGILAAVGTPIFQGFVVDAKINATKANHKIITNFISFSSASCAGGADEVNLPGLSSVRQGYGSFKCSKLQNPTEQLLNNYASYLRFVAGTANAYDNSKPAIYTTRRNYPPPGSSDLWVSGAKQISIRTNLGPNNDNSNLMNNTVMIE
;
A
#
# COMPACT_ATOMS: atom_id res chain seq x y z
N MET A 1 13.57 5.21 61.21
CA MET A 1 12.62 5.88 60.30
C MET A 1 13.42 6.76 59.36
N ASN A 2 13.61 6.35 58.10
CA ASN A 2 14.36 7.15 57.13
C ASN A 2 13.47 8.28 56.60
N ALA A 3 13.83 9.53 56.90
CA ALA A 3 13.14 10.70 56.39
C ALA A 3 13.48 10.89 54.91
N ILE A 4 12.49 10.70 54.03
CA ILE A 4 12.60 11.07 52.61
C ILE A 4 12.40 12.59 52.52
N THR A 5 13.48 13.32 52.25
CA THR A 5 13.46 14.75 51.96
C THR A 5 12.70 14.99 50.65
N LYS A 6 11.50 15.59 50.74
CA LYS A 6 10.74 16.02 49.56
C LYS A 6 11.46 17.21 48.92
N LYS A 7 12.10 16.99 47.76
CA LYS A 7 12.57 18.10 46.91
C LYS A 7 11.35 18.75 46.27
N SER A 8 11.02 19.96 46.70
CA SER A 8 9.99 20.80 46.09
C SER A 8 10.57 21.48 44.85
N PHE A 9 10.02 21.16 43.68
CA PHE A 9 10.33 21.81 42.40
C PHE A 9 9.82 23.25 42.42
N THR A 10 10.60 24.20 41.90
CA THR A 10 10.15 25.59 41.82
C THR A 10 9.25 25.80 40.61
N LEU A 11 8.28 26.72 40.74
CA LEU A 11 7.34 27.04 39.66
C LEU A 11 8.06 27.66 38.46
N ILE A 12 9.15 28.39 38.70
CA ILE A 12 9.98 28.99 37.65
C ILE A 12 10.77 27.94 36.86
N GLU A 13 11.29 26.90 37.52
CA GLU A 13 11.96 25.78 36.83
C GLU A 13 11.00 25.08 35.88
N LEU A 14 9.74 24.88 36.28
CA LEU A 14 8.74 24.26 35.42
C LEU A 14 8.34 25.16 34.25
N LEU A 15 8.23 26.47 34.48
CA LEU A 15 7.86 27.45 33.46
C LEU A 15 8.91 27.54 32.34
N VAL A 16 10.19 27.55 32.70
CA VAL A 16 11.29 27.56 31.73
C VAL A 16 11.29 26.29 30.88
N VAL A 17 11.06 25.12 31.48
CA VAL A 17 10.99 23.84 30.74
C VAL A 17 9.86 23.84 29.73
N VAL A 18 8.65 24.30 30.12
CA VAL A 18 7.50 24.37 29.20
C VAL A 18 7.77 25.36 28.07
N ALA A 19 8.41 26.49 28.35
CA ALA A 19 8.77 27.47 27.32
C ALA A 19 9.74 26.88 26.28
N ILE A 20 10.76 26.13 26.72
CA ILE A 20 11.72 25.47 25.82
C ILE A 20 11.03 24.38 24.99
N ILE A 21 10.21 23.53 25.61
CA ILE A 21 9.46 22.47 24.88
C ILE A 21 8.50 23.10 23.86
N GLY A 22 7.87 24.23 24.19
CA GLY A 22 6.98 24.96 23.27
C GLY A 22 7.68 25.42 21.99
N ILE A 23 8.88 25.99 22.11
CA ILE A 23 9.67 26.43 20.94
C ILE A 23 10.09 25.21 20.10
N LEU A 24 10.59 24.14 20.73
CA LEU A 24 11.01 22.93 20.05
C LEU A 24 9.87 22.24 19.29
N ALA A 25 8.67 22.20 19.89
CA ALA A 25 7.49 21.64 19.24
C ALA A 25 7.05 22.46 18.02
N ALA A 26 7.10 23.79 18.12
CA ALA A 26 6.70 24.69 17.03
C ALA A 26 7.59 24.53 15.79
N VAL A 27 8.91 24.44 15.96
CA VAL A 27 9.84 24.28 14.84
C VAL A 27 9.93 22.83 14.33
N GLY A 28 9.74 21.84 15.21
CA GLY A 28 9.85 20.43 14.85
C GLY A 28 8.65 19.87 14.08
N THR A 29 7.42 20.28 14.45
CA THR A 29 6.18 19.73 13.88
C THR A 29 6.10 19.75 12.35
N PRO A 30 6.36 20.87 11.64
CA PRO A 30 6.26 20.90 10.17
C PRO A 30 7.26 19.96 9.49
N ILE A 31 8.46 19.81 10.08
CA ILE A 31 9.51 18.93 9.55
C ILE A 31 9.11 17.46 9.69
N PHE A 32 8.60 17.06 10.86
CA PHE A 32 8.13 15.70 11.09
C PHE A 32 7.00 15.29 10.14
N GLN A 33 6.07 16.21 9.84
CA GLN A 33 5.00 15.96 8.88
C GLN A 33 5.54 15.65 7.48
N GLY A 34 6.58 16.38 7.03
CA GLY A 34 7.25 16.10 5.75
C GLY A 34 7.84 14.69 5.70
N PHE A 35 8.60 14.29 6.72
CA PHE A 35 9.21 12.94 6.77
C PHE A 35 8.17 11.82 6.80
N VAL A 36 7.05 12.02 7.50
CA VAL A 36 5.95 11.04 7.52
C VAL A 36 5.33 10.91 6.13
N VAL A 37 5.15 12.02 5.40
CA VAL A 37 4.64 11.97 4.03
C VAL A 37 5.61 11.22 3.11
N ASP A 38 6.92 11.51 3.19
CA ASP A 38 7.93 10.82 2.38
C ASP A 38 8.01 9.31 2.68
N ALA A 39 7.92 8.94 3.96
CA ALA A 39 7.85 7.54 4.37
C ALA A 39 6.63 6.83 3.76
N LYS A 40 5.46 7.50 3.75
CA LYS A 40 4.24 6.96 3.14
C LYS A 40 4.34 6.85 1.62
N ILE A 41 4.94 7.84 0.95
CA ILE A 41 5.22 7.80 -0.50
C ILE A 41 6.09 6.58 -0.81
N ASN A 42 7.18 6.37 -0.05
CA ASN A 42 8.12 5.27 -0.27
C ASN A 42 7.50 3.90 0.01
N ALA A 43 6.70 3.77 1.06
CA ALA A 43 5.93 2.55 1.33
C ALA A 43 4.94 2.25 0.20
N THR A 44 4.27 3.27 -0.34
CA THR A 44 3.34 3.12 -1.45
C THR A 44 4.06 2.74 -2.76
N LYS A 45 5.24 3.30 -3.02
CA LYS A 45 6.11 2.90 -4.15
C LYS A 45 6.54 1.43 -4.02
N ALA A 46 6.91 1.01 -2.81
CA ALA A 46 7.25 -0.39 -2.55
C ALA A 46 6.05 -1.32 -2.81
N ASN A 47 4.86 -0.94 -2.35
CA ASN A 47 3.62 -1.66 -2.66
C ASN A 47 3.37 -1.73 -4.17
N HIS A 48 3.50 -0.61 -4.90
CA HIS A 48 3.36 -0.60 -6.37
C HIS A 48 4.29 -1.62 -7.04
N LYS A 49 5.57 -1.64 -6.63
CA LYS A 49 6.55 -2.60 -7.15
C LYS A 49 6.21 -4.05 -6.82
N ILE A 50 5.72 -4.31 -5.60
CA ILE A 50 5.24 -5.64 -5.20
C ILE A 50 4.09 -6.07 -6.12
N ILE A 51 3.13 -5.18 -6.37
CA ILE A 51 1.96 -5.46 -7.22
C ILE A 51 2.41 -5.77 -8.66
N THR A 52 3.23 -4.91 -9.27
CA THR A 52 3.71 -5.10 -10.66
C THR A 52 4.49 -6.40 -10.80
N ASN A 53 5.41 -6.66 -9.87
CA ASN A 53 6.27 -7.85 -9.91
C ASN A 53 5.46 -9.11 -9.69
N PHE A 54 4.53 -9.09 -8.72
CA PHE A 54 3.67 -10.23 -8.44
C PHE A 54 2.82 -10.59 -9.65
N ILE A 55 2.15 -9.62 -10.29
CA ILE A 55 1.32 -9.89 -11.47
C ILE A 55 2.17 -10.45 -12.60
N SER A 56 3.33 -9.83 -12.88
CA SER A 56 4.24 -10.27 -13.95
C SER A 56 4.77 -11.68 -13.71
N PHE A 57 5.20 -11.99 -12.48
CA PHE A 57 5.73 -13.30 -12.11
C PHE A 57 4.64 -14.37 -12.10
N SER A 58 3.47 -14.02 -11.56
CA SER A 58 2.33 -14.92 -11.48
C SER A 58 1.81 -15.29 -12.87
N SER A 59 1.79 -14.36 -13.83
CA SER A 59 1.45 -14.67 -15.23
C SER A 59 2.57 -15.40 -15.96
N ALA A 60 3.83 -15.12 -15.66
CA ALA A 60 4.97 -15.78 -16.31
C ALA A 60 5.03 -17.28 -16.04
N SER A 61 4.41 -17.75 -14.94
CA SER A 61 4.30 -19.19 -14.65
C SER A 61 3.61 -19.95 -15.78
N CYS A 62 2.67 -19.32 -16.49
CA CYS A 62 1.98 -19.91 -17.64
C CYS A 62 2.87 -19.99 -18.88
N ALA A 63 3.68 -18.96 -19.14
CA ALA A 63 4.68 -19.00 -20.20
C ALA A 63 5.74 -20.09 -19.95
N GLY A 64 6.00 -20.40 -18.69
CA GLY A 64 6.86 -21.51 -18.26
C GLY A 64 6.26 -22.91 -18.39
N GLY A 65 5.05 -23.06 -18.92
CA GLY A 65 4.40 -24.35 -19.17
C GLY A 65 3.50 -24.87 -18.05
N ALA A 66 3.15 -24.04 -17.06
CA ALA A 66 2.11 -24.41 -16.09
C ALA A 66 0.72 -24.39 -16.74
N ASP A 67 -0.17 -25.31 -16.36
CA ASP A 67 -1.57 -25.31 -16.79
C ASP A 67 -2.43 -24.32 -15.99
N GLU A 68 -2.06 -24.10 -14.73
CA GLU A 68 -2.75 -23.21 -13.80
C GLU A 68 -1.75 -22.41 -12.97
N VAL A 69 -2.15 -21.19 -12.64
CA VAL A 69 -1.46 -20.35 -11.66
C VAL A 69 -2.10 -20.58 -10.29
N ASN A 70 -1.29 -20.96 -9.32
CA ASN A 70 -1.70 -21.14 -7.94
C ASN A 70 -1.29 -19.95 -7.07
N LEU A 71 -2.22 -19.43 -6.29
CA LEU A 71 -2.07 -18.33 -5.34
C LEU A 71 -2.18 -18.92 -3.92
N PRO A 72 -1.06 -19.39 -3.35
CA PRO A 72 -1.07 -20.17 -2.11
C PRO A 72 -1.68 -19.36 -0.95
N GLY A 73 -2.45 -20.03 -0.10
CA GLY A 73 -3.08 -19.40 1.08
C GLY A 73 -4.29 -18.51 0.77
N LEU A 74 -4.59 -18.22 -0.50
CA LEU A 74 -5.78 -17.41 -0.83
C LEU A 74 -7.07 -18.19 -0.60
N SER A 75 -7.13 -19.47 -0.95
CA SER A 75 -8.33 -20.30 -0.77
C SER A 75 -8.75 -20.44 0.70
N SER A 76 -7.79 -20.35 1.62
CA SER A 76 -8.05 -20.35 3.08
C SER A 76 -8.61 -19.03 3.60
N VAL A 77 -8.38 -17.91 2.90
CA VAL A 77 -8.90 -16.59 3.31
C VAL A 77 -10.16 -16.20 2.54
N ARG A 78 -10.30 -16.68 1.30
CA ARG A 78 -11.44 -16.37 0.44
C ARG A 78 -11.83 -17.60 -0.38
N GLN A 79 -12.89 -18.29 0.05
CA GLN A 79 -13.41 -19.47 -0.65
C GLN A 79 -13.81 -19.13 -2.09
N GLY A 80 -13.48 -20.02 -3.04
CA GLY A 80 -13.70 -19.80 -4.48
C GLY A 80 -12.61 -18.98 -5.18
N TYR A 81 -11.54 -18.62 -4.46
CA TYR A 81 -10.34 -17.97 -4.99
C TYR A 81 -9.12 -18.87 -4.73
N GLY A 82 -8.03 -18.67 -5.48
CA GLY A 82 -6.74 -19.29 -5.18
C GLY A 82 -6.07 -20.03 -6.32
N SER A 83 -6.77 -20.39 -7.39
CA SER A 83 -6.12 -20.79 -8.64
C SER A 83 -6.92 -20.33 -9.86
N PHE A 84 -6.23 -20.20 -10.99
CA PHE A 84 -6.88 -19.97 -12.27
C PHE A 84 -6.08 -20.60 -13.41
N LYS A 85 -6.80 -21.08 -14.43
CA LYS A 85 -6.20 -21.64 -15.64
C LYS A 85 -5.45 -20.58 -16.44
N CYS A 86 -4.31 -20.97 -17.01
CA CYS A 86 -3.50 -20.11 -17.87
C CYS A 86 -4.26 -19.62 -19.12
N SER A 87 -5.23 -20.39 -19.62
CA SER A 87 -6.11 -19.96 -20.71
C SER A 87 -6.92 -18.68 -20.39
N LYS A 88 -7.13 -18.36 -19.10
CA LYS A 88 -7.79 -17.11 -18.67
C LYS A 88 -6.88 -15.88 -18.78
N LEU A 89 -5.57 -16.04 -18.93
CA LEU A 89 -4.64 -14.91 -19.15
C LEU A 89 -4.72 -14.36 -20.57
N GLN A 90 -5.14 -15.17 -21.55
CA GLN A 90 -5.37 -14.69 -22.92
C GLN A 90 -6.46 -13.61 -22.99
N ASN A 91 -7.50 -13.77 -22.16
CA ASN A 91 -8.59 -12.82 -22.01
C ASN A 91 -8.80 -12.55 -20.52
N PRO A 92 -7.95 -11.70 -19.90
CA PRO A 92 -8.03 -11.45 -18.47
C PRO A 92 -9.41 -10.89 -18.13
N THR A 93 -10.10 -11.57 -17.21
CA THR A 93 -11.41 -11.15 -16.71
C THR A 93 -11.26 -10.38 -15.41
N GLU A 94 -12.31 -9.68 -14.99
CA GLU A 94 -12.35 -9.05 -13.66
C GLU A 94 -12.15 -10.07 -12.52
N GLN A 95 -12.54 -11.33 -12.72
CA GLN A 95 -12.33 -12.39 -11.75
C GLN A 95 -10.84 -12.69 -11.53
N LEU A 96 -10.01 -12.65 -12.58
CA LEU A 96 -8.55 -12.79 -12.45
C LEU A 96 -7.98 -11.63 -11.62
N LEU A 97 -8.37 -10.39 -11.93
CA LEU A 97 -7.92 -9.23 -11.15
C LEU A 97 -8.36 -9.32 -9.70
N ASN A 98 -9.58 -9.82 -9.45
CA ASN A 98 -10.07 -10.04 -8.10
C ASN A 98 -9.26 -11.11 -7.35
N ASN A 99 -8.76 -12.15 -8.02
CA ASN A 99 -7.84 -13.12 -7.42
C ASN A 99 -6.52 -12.45 -7.02
N TYR A 100 -5.86 -11.74 -7.94
CA TYR A 100 -4.62 -11.03 -7.65
C TYR A 100 -4.78 -9.99 -6.54
N ALA A 101 -5.82 -9.15 -6.62
CA ALA A 101 -6.08 -8.15 -5.60
C ALA A 101 -6.43 -8.76 -4.25
N SER A 102 -7.15 -9.89 -4.21
CA SER A 102 -7.44 -10.58 -2.95
C SER A 102 -6.17 -11.21 -2.36
N TYR A 103 -5.34 -11.85 -3.17
CA TYR A 103 -4.05 -12.38 -2.72
C TYR A 103 -3.17 -11.28 -2.12
N LEU A 104 -2.99 -10.17 -2.84
CA LEU A 104 -2.13 -9.09 -2.40
C LEU A 104 -2.64 -8.42 -1.11
N ARG A 105 -3.96 -8.23 -0.99
CA ARG A 105 -4.57 -7.64 0.22
C ARG A 105 -4.49 -8.56 1.43
N PHE A 106 -4.87 -9.82 1.27
CA PHE A 106 -5.13 -10.71 2.40
C PHE A 106 -3.98 -11.65 2.74
N VAL A 107 -3.19 -12.04 1.73
CA VAL A 107 -2.08 -13.01 1.90
C VAL A 107 -0.74 -12.29 1.90
N ALA A 108 -0.48 -11.44 0.91
CA ALA A 108 0.76 -10.66 0.86
C ALA A 108 0.78 -9.50 1.86
N GLY A 109 -0.39 -9.11 2.39
CA GLY A 109 -0.51 -8.12 3.45
C GLY A 109 -0.21 -6.68 3.01
N THR A 110 -0.47 -6.32 1.75
CA THR A 110 -0.23 -4.95 1.29
C THR A 110 -1.23 -3.98 1.96
N ALA A 111 -0.77 -3.23 2.95
CA ALA A 111 -1.54 -2.22 3.66
C ALA A 111 -1.39 -0.82 3.02
N ASN A 112 -2.40 0.03 3.16
CA ASN A 112 -2.36 1.39 2.66
C ASN A 112 -1.59 2.27 3.65
N ALA A 113 -0.47 2.86 3.19
CA ALA A 113 0.40 3.66 4.06
C ALA A 113 -0.23 4.96 4.59
N TYR A 114 -1.27 5.48 3.94
CA TYR A 114 -1.96 6.69 4.34
C TYR A 114 -3.14 6.43 5.28
N ASP A 115 -3.86 5.33 5.06
CA ASP A 115 -5.07 4.98 5.78
C ASP A 115 -5.28 3.46 5.86
N ASN A 116 -4.94 2.88 7.00
CA ASN A 116 -5.06 1.43 7.24
C ASN A 116 -6.50 0.90 7.22
N SER A 117 -7.51 1.77 7.29
CA SER A 117 -8.93 1.36 7.17
C SER A 117 -9.35 1.13 5.72
N LYS A 118 -8.56 1.63 4.77
CA LYS A 118 -8.81 1.51 3.33
C LYS A 118 -7.89 0.46 2.70
N PRO A 119 -8.39 -0.35 1.76
CA PRO A 119 -7.52 -1.29 1.05
C PRO A 119 -6.46 -0.56 0.22
N ALA A 120 -5.26 -1.12 0.18
CA ALA A 120 -4.16 -0.59 -0.64
C ALA A 120 -4.35 -0.82 -2.14
N ILE A 121 -5.29 -1.70 -2.50
CA ILE A 121 -5.50 -2.16 -3.87
C ILE A 121 -7.00 -2.11 -4.15
N TYR A 122 -7.39 -1.73 -5.34
CA TYR A 122 -8.75 -1.71 -5.88
C TYR A 122 -8.75 -2.28 -7.30
N THR A 123 -9.84 -2.93 -7.69
CA THR A 123 -10.03 -3.46 -9.05
C THR A 123 -10.99 -2.56 -9.80
N THR A 124 -10.62 -1.29 -9.91
CA THR A 124 -11.41 -0.22 -10.52
C THR A 124 -10.54 0.56 -11.50
N ARG A 125 -11.16 1.44 -12.29
CA ARG A 125 -10.46 2.32 -13.25
C ARG A 125 -10.66 3.79 -12.90
N ARG A 126 -10.37 4.18 -11.65
CA ARG A 126 -10.51 5.59 -11.24
C ARG A 126 -9.36 6.41 -11.81
N ASN A 127 -9.67 7.64 -12.21
CA ASN A 127 -8.65 8.61 -12.63
C ASN A 127 -7.72 8.99 -11.47
N TYR A 128 -8.27 9.02 -10.25
CA TYR A 128 -7.56 9.38 -9.03
C TYR A 128 -7.87 8.35 -7.95
N PRO A 129 -7.02 7.32 -7.78
CA PRO A 129 -7.13 6.42 -6.64
C PRO A 129 -6.97 7.20 -5.33
N PRO A 130 -7.61 6.77 -4.23
CA PRO A 130 -7.35 7.29 -2.89
C PRO A 130 -5.85 7.30 -2.55
N PRO A 131 -5.41 8.16 -1.62
CA PRO A 131 -4.00 8.26 -1.24
C PRO A 131 -3.47 6.91 -0.78
N GLY A 132 -2.28 6.53 -1.26
CA GLY A 132 -1.64 5.26 -0.89
C GLY A 132 -2.22 4.00 -1.53
N SER A 133 -3.19 4.14 -2.45
CA SER A 133 -3.87 3.00 -3.05
C SER A 133 -3.59 2.84 -4.54
N SER A 134 -3.76 1.61 -5.03
CA SER A 134 -3.52 1.19 -6.41
C SER A 134 -4.79 0.66 -7.06
N ASP A 135 -5.17 1.22 -8.19
CA ASP A 135 -6.24 0.75 -9.05
C ASP A 135 -5.67 -0.18 -10.12
N LEU A 136 -6.26 -1.35 -10.26
CA LEU A 136 -5.93 -2.36 -11.26
C LEU A 136 -7.12 -2.55 -12.19
N TRP A 137 -6.89 -2.54 -13.49
CA TRP A 137 -7.92 -2.87 -14.48
C TRP A 137 -7.32 -3.55 -15.70
N VAL A 138 -8.16 -4.27 -16.43
CA VAL A 138 -7.79 -4.84 -17.73
C VAL A 138 -7.82 -3.72 -18.77
N SER A 139 -6.69 -3.47 -19.43
CA SER A 139 -6.55 -2.40 -20.42
C SER A 139 -6.59 -2.90 -21.86
N GLY A 140 -6.45 -4.21 -22.07
CA GLY A 140 -6.51 -4.83 -23.40
C GLY A 140 -6.37 -6.34 -23.32
N ALA A 141 -6.32 -7.00 -24.49
CA ALA A 141 -5.97 -8.40 -24.57
C ALA A 141 -4.59 -8.59 -23.96
N LYS A 142 -4.48 -9.46 -22.96
CA LYS A 142 -3.22 -9.74 -22.26
C LYS A 142 -2.57 -8.53 -21.57
N GLN A 143 -3.34 -7.53 -21.14
CA GLN A 143 -2.79 -6.34 -20.46
C GLN A 143 -3.54 -5.99 -19.19
N ILE A 144 -2.80 -5.84 -18.10
CA ILE A 144 -3.29 -5.32 -16.83
C ILE A 144 -2.58 -4.00 -16.56
N SER A 145 -3.35 -2.92 -16.48
CA SER A 145 -2.84 -1.62 -16.09
C SER A 145 -3.03 -1.38 -14.60
N ILE A 146 -2.06 -0.69 -14.02
CA ILE A 146 -1.94 -0.37 -12.60
C ILE A 146 -1.74 1.13 -12.50
N ARG A 147 -2.54 1.79 -11.67
CA ARG A 147 -2.37 3.20 -11.31
C ARG A 147 -2.33 3.32 -9.81
N THR A 148 -1.26 3.88 -9.28
CA THR A 148 -1.09 4.08 -7.85
C THR A 148 -0.99 5.55 -7.53
N ASN A 149 -1.75 6.00 -6.54
CA ASN A 149 -1.59 7.33 -5.99
C ASN A 149 -0.55 7.29 -4.86
N LEU A 150 0.61 7.86 -5.14
CA LEU A 150 1.73 7.91 -4.19
C LEU A 150 1.54 9.01 -3.15
N GLY A 151 0.76 10.04 -3.44
CA GLY A 151 0.68 11.27 -2.65
C GLY A 151 -0.54 11.34 -1.73
N PRO A 152 -0.61 12.38 -0.87
CA PRO A 152 -1.73 12.60 0.05
C PRO A 152 -3.01 13.10 -0.64
N ASN A 153 -2.92 13.58 -1.88
CA ASN A 153 -4.02 14.24 -2.59
C ASN A 153 -4.59 13.34 -3.68
N ASN A 154 -5.88 13.48 -3.97
CA ASN A 154 -6.56 12.76 -5.05
C ASN A 154 -6.46 13.51 -6.39
N ASP A 155 -5.24 13.86 -6.80
CA ASP A 155 -4.95 14.60 -8.02
C ASP A 155 -3.98 13.84 -8.93
N ASN A 156 -3.59 14.45 -10.05
CA ASN A 156 -2.64 13.85 -11.00
C ASN A 156 -1.16 14.03 -10.61
N SER A 157 -0.86 14.75 -9.52
CA SER A 157 0.51 15.20 -9.21
C SER A 157 1.43 14.06 -8.80
N ASN A 158 0.87 12.98 -8.25
CA ASN A 158 1.62 11.87 -7.66
C ASN A 158 1.12 10.50 -8.15
N LEU A 159 0.64 10.43 -9.39
CA LEU A 159 0.20 9.17 -9.99
C LEU A 159 1.36 8.41 -10.62
N MET A 160 1.50 7.14 -10.25
CA MET A 160 2.40 6.19 -10.89
C MET A 160 1.58 5.20 -11.71
N ASN A 161 1.83 5.14 -13.01
CA ASN A 161 1.15 4.22 -13.93
C ASN A 161 2.14 3.15 -14.41
N ASN A 162 1.68 1.91 -14.48
CA ASN A 162 2.41 0.80 -15.09
C ASN A 162 1.42 -0.10 -15.84
N THR A 163 1.86 -0.73 -16.92
CA THR A 163 1.08 -1.75 -17.62
C THR A 163 1.90 -3.01 -17.68
N VAL A 164 1.34 -4.10 -17.15
CA VAL A 164 1.92 -5.44 -17.15
C VAL A 164 1.31 -6.23 -18.30
N MET A 165 2.18 -6.76 -19.15
CA MET A 165 1.81 -7.73 -20.18
C MET A 165 1.73 -9.11 -19.54
N ILE A 166 0.63 -9.83 -19.77
CA ILE A 166 0.44 -11.21 -19.27
C ILE A 166 0.44 -12.16 -20.49
N GLU A 167 1.40 -13.08 -20.55
CA GLU A 167 1.58 -13.95 -21.74
C GLU A 167 0.62 -15.16 -21.78
#